data_AF-A0A4Y2DJN3-F1
#
_entry.id   AF-A0A4Y2DJN3-F1
#
_cell.length_a   1.000
_cell.length_b   1.000
_cell.length_c   1.000
_cell.angle_alpha   90.00
_cell.angle_beta   90.00
_cell.angle_gamma   90.00
#
_symmetry.space_group_name_H-M   'P 1'
#
loop_
_entity.id
_entity.type
_entity.pdbx_description
1 polymer ?
#
loop_
_entity_poly.entity_id
_entity_poly.type
_entity_poly.pdbx_seq_one_letter_code
_entity_poly.pdbx_strand_id
1 'polypeptide(L)'
;MQQNYRDVMAMVRKFVKSDLFLMFTCNPYWSEILNCMEEVQRPEDRPDIIIRVFNMKLKELLKDICKHGIFGTVLAYIYVIEFQKRGLPPAHILLTLDSESKIRTKDDIDNFVSAELPDPCTDLRLFQIVTKCMVYISTRSGAHVFNRAGHRGLPFDTLLLRPYMYQLLDILPYQVFNWLSETVYLDLKFDQKMYTVKPKYYVFSKDLVLNDKFGSKLLSCTVVQKPNIPQFTENGVIF
;
A
#
# COMPACT_ATOMS: atom_id res chain seq x y z
N MET A 1 -28.47 16.19 9.86
CA MET A 1 -27.51 15.19 10.39
C MET A 1 -28.16 14.12 11.26
N GLN A 2 -28.97 14.47 12.28
CA GLN A 2 -29.56 13.46 13.17
C GLN A 2 -30.44 12.42 12.45
N GLN A 3 -31.20 12.82 11.42
CA GLN A 3 -32.02 11.88 10.64
C GLN A 3 -31.16 10.84 9.91
N ASN A 4 -30.17 11.28 9.13
CA ASN A 4 -29.26 10.39 8.41
C ASN A 4 -28.55 9.41 9.37
N TYR A 5 -28.15 9.87 10.55
CA TYR A 5 -27.59 8.99 11.57
C TYR A 5 -28.60 7.92 12.02
N ARG A 6 -29.86 8.30 12.27
CA ARG A 6 -30.92 7.33 12.64
C ARG A 6 -31.17 6.32 11.53
N ASP A 7 -31.19 6.76 10.27
CA ASP A 7 -31.41 5.89 9.10
C ASP A 7 -30.25 4.90 8.94
N VAL A 8 -29.02 5.35 9.12
CA VAL A 8 -27.81 4.50 9.14
C VAL A 8 -27.88 3.49 10.28
N MET A 9 -28.23 3.91 11.48
CA MET A 9 -28.38 3.00 12.63
C MET A 9 -29.51 1.97 12.40
N ALA A 10 -30.58 2.34 11.70
CA ALA A 10 -31.63 1.42 11.30
C ALA A 10 -31.13 0.39 10.26
N MET A 11 -30.33 0.81 9.28
CA MET A 11 -29.68 -0.10 8.32
C MET A 11 -28.74 -1.09 9.02
N VAL A 12 -27.87 -0.62 9.91
CA VAL A 12 -26.92 -1.47 10.65
C VAL A 12 -27.67 -2.49 11.53
N ARG A 13 -28.80 -2.10 12.13
CA ARG A 13 -29.67 -3.04 12.87
C ARG A 13 -30.27 -4.12 11.96
N LYS A 14 -30.63 -3.76 10.73
CA LYS A 14 -31.28 -4.68 9.77
C LYS A 14 -30.30 -5.63 9.09
N PHE A 15 -29.16 -5.12 8.63
CA PHE A 15 -28.21 -5.84 7.78
C PHE A 15 -26.96 -6.33 8.51
N VAL A 16 -26.87 -6.12 9.84
CA VAL A 16 -25.69 -6.44 10.65
C VAL A 16 -24.53 -5.46 10.37
N LYS A 17 -23.46 -5.57 11.15
CA LYS A 17 -22.23 -4.76 11.07
C LYS A 17 -21.65 -4.78 9.64
N SER A 18 -21.11 -3.64 9.21
CA SER A 18 -20.35 -3.51 7.95
C SER A 18 -19.09 -4.39 7.95
N ASP A 19 -18.80 -5.00 6.80
CA ASP A 19 -17.66 -5.89 6.60
C ASP A 19 -16.45 -5.15 6.00
N LEU A 20 -16.67 -4.18 5.10
CA LEU A 20 -15.61 -3.39 4.47
C LEU A 20 -15.76 -1.89 4.73
N PHE A 21 -14.62 -1.22 4.89
CA PHE A 21 -14.51 0.24 4.91
C PHE A 21 -13.58 0.69 3.77
N LEU A 22 -14.13 1.46 2.84
CA LEU A 22 -13.41 2.00 1.69
C LEU A 22 -13.32 3.51 1.81
N MET A 23 -12.14 4.05 1.53
CA MET A 23 -11.93 5.48 1.37
C MET A 23 -11.65 5.76 -0.10
N PHE A 24 -12.45 6.62 -0.71
CA PHE A 24 -12.27 7.07 -2.09
C PHE A 24 -11.92 8.55 -2.10
N THR A 25 -10.71 8.88 -2.56
CA THR A 25 -10.19 10.25 -2.61
C THR A 25 -10.13 10.76 -4.05
N CYS A 26 -10.45 12.03 -4.26
CA CYS A 26 -10.29 12.65 -5.57
C CYS A 26 -8.80 12.87 -5.88
N ASN A 27 -8.42 12.72 -7.15
CA ASN A 27 -7.12 13.15 -7.67
C ASN A 27 -7.33 14.35 -8.60
N PRO A 28 -6.71 15.51 -8.33
CA PRO A 28 -6.94 16.73 -9.13
C PRO A 28 -6.32 16.64 -10.52
N TYR A 29 -5.41 15.67 -10.74
CA TYR A 29 -4.72 15.45 -12.01
C TYR A 29 -5.42 14.44 -12.93
N TRP A 30 -6.69 14.09 -12.66
CA TRP A 30 -7.48 13.31 -13.61
C TRP A 30 -7.64 14.07 -14.93
N SER A 31 -7.52 13.35 -16.05
CA SER A 31 -7.66 13.92 -17.39
C SER A 31 -8.99 14.65 -17.58
N GLU A 32 -10.07 14.15 -17.00
CA GLU A 32 -11.41 14.71 -17.06
C GLU A 32 -11.49 16.08 -16.37
N ILE A 33 -10.65 16.30 -15.35
CA ILE A 33 -10.52 17.60 -14.68
C ILE A 33 -9.67 18.52 -15.55
N LEU A 34 -8.46 18.06 -15.94
CA LEU A 34 -7.48 18.86 -16.68
C LEU A 34 -8.00 19.30 -18.06
N ASN A 35 -8.76 18.44 -18.75
CA ASN A 35 -9.35 18.76 -20.06
C ASN A 35 -10.43 19.85 -19.97
N CYS A 36 -10.97 20.11 -18.79
CA CYS A 36 -11.94 21.18 -18.55
C CYS A 36 -11.29 22.47 -18.02
N MET A 37 -9.96 22.50 -17.86
CA MET A 37 -9.23 23.68 -17.41
C MET A 37 -8.73 24.51 -18.58
N GLU A 38 -8.72 25.82 -18.39
CA GLU A 38 -8.02 26.77 -19.28
C GLU A 38 -6.53 26.85 -18.90
N GLU A 39 -5.66 27.27 -19.82
CA GLU A 39 -4.18 27.18 -19.66
C GLU A 39 -3.61 27.85 -18.40
N VAL A 40 -4.34 28.79 -17.78
CA VAL A 40 -3.90 29.54 -16.61
C VAL A 40 -4.52 29.04 -15.30
N GLN A 41 -5.62 28.28 -15.35
CA GLN A 41 -6.38 27.88 -14.15
C GLN A 41 -5.78 26.64 -13.48
N ARG A 42 -5.70 26.65 -12.14
CA ARG A 42 -5.35 25.46 -11.38
C ARG A 42 -6.60 24.69 -10.99
N PRO A 43 -6.53 23.36 -10.81
CA PRO A 43 -7.68 22.59 -10.33
C PRO A 43 -8.27 23.13 -9.03
N GLU A 44 -7.41 23.63 -8.15
CA GLU A 44 -7.75 24.26 -6.86
C GLU A 44 -8.72 25.45 -7.02
N ASP A 45 -8.66 26.15 -8.15
CA ASP A 45 -9.49 27.34 -8.42
C ASP A 45 -10.91 26.97 -8.88
N ARG A 46 -11.15 25.71 -9.26
CA ARG A 46 -12.40 25.22 -9.87
C ARG A 46 -13.00 24.03 -9.11
N PRO A 47 -13.45 24.22 -7.86
CA PRO A 47 -14.05 23.15 -7.07
C PRO A 47 -15.34 22.59 -7.69
N ASP A 48 -16.04 23.37 -8.51
CA ASP A 48 -17.23 22.94 -9.25
C ASP A 48 -16.93 21.79 -10.22
N ILE A 49 -15.82 21.87 -10.95
CA ILE A 49 -15.37 20.81 -11.88
C ILE A 49 -14.92 19.59 -11.08
N ILE A 50 -14.09 19.79 -10.05
CA ILE A 50 -13.59 18.72 -9.19
C ILE A 50 -14.74 17.90 -8.60
N ILE A 51 -15.73 18.57 -7.99
CA ILE A 51 -16.86 17.88 -7.33
C ILE A 51 -17.69 17.11 -8.36
N ARG A 52 -17.89 17.65 -9.57
CA ARG A 52 -18.62 16.96 -10.64
C ARG A 52 -17.90 15.70 -11.09
N VAL A 53 -16.60 15.80 -11.38
CA VAL A 53 -15.79 14.63 -11.81
C VAL A 53 -15.69 13.60 -10.69
N PHE A 54 -15.47 14.04 -9.45
CA PHE A 54 -15.46 13.18 -8.28
C PHE A 54 -16.77 12.39 -8.14
N ASN A 55 -17.92 13.06 -8.25
CA ASN A 55 -19.22 12.39 -8.16
C ASN A 55 -19.45 11.40 -9.31
N MET A 56 -19.00 11.73 -10.53
CA MET A 56 -19.06 10.78 -11.66
C MET A 56 -18.23 9.52 -11.39
N LYS A 57 -16.98 9.68 -10.94
CA LYS A 57 -16.10 8.55 -10.60
C LYS A 57 -16.59 7.75 -9.41
N LEU A 58 -17.12 8.40 -8.38
CA LEU A 58 -17.71 7.73 -7.22
C LEU A 58 -18.91 6.87 -7.62
N LYS A 59 -19.79 7.38 -8.50
CA LYS A 59 -20.93 6.61 -9.02
C LYS A 59 -20.49 5.41 -9.85
N GLU A 60 -19.43 5.56 -10.65
CA GLU A 60 -18.85 4.47 -11.42
C GLU A 60 -18.27 3.40 -10.49
N LEU A 61 -17.49 3.79 -9.48
CA LEU A 61 -16.98 2.88 -8.44
C LEU A 61 -18.11 2.13 -7.72
N LEU A 62 -19.17 2.83 -7.29
CA LEU A 62 -20.32 2.18 -6.65
C LEU A 62 -21.05 1.22 -7.59
N LYS A 63 -21.07 1.50 -8.90
CA LYS A 63 -21.62 0.60 -9.91
C LYS A 63 -20.78 -0.67 -10.02
N ASP A 64 -19.45 -0.55 -10.01
CA ASP A 64 -18.55 -1.70 -10.05
C ASP A 64 -18.70 -2.56 -8.79
N ILE A 65 -18.76 -1.93 -7.62
CA ILE A 65 -18.99 -2.60 -6.33
C ILE A 65 -20.33 -3.34 -6.30
N CYS A 66 -21.42 -2.67 -6.62
CA CYS A 66 -22.76 -3.22 -6.41
C CYS A 66 -23.31 -4.03 -7.59
N LYS A 67 -22.92 -3.73 -8.84
CA LYS A 67 -23.46 -4.41 -10.03
C LYS A 67 -22.49 -5.41 -10.64
N HIS A 68 -21.20 -5.07 -10.69
CA HIS A 68 -20.19 -5.99 -11.21
C HIS A 68 -19.66 -6.94 -10.13
N GLY A 69 -19.98 -6.69 -8.86
CA GLY A 69 -19.74 -7.62 -7.76
C GLY A 69 -18.26 -7.84 -7.47
N ILE A 70 -17.43 -6.78 -7.60
CA ILE A 70 -15.97 -6.90 -7.41
C ILE A 70 -15.57 -7.40 -6.01
N PHE A 71 -16.43 -7.18 -5.01
CA PHE A 71 -16.27 -7.66 -3.63
C PHE A 71 -17.31 -8.74 -3.27
N GLY A 72 -17.94 -9.34 -4.27
CA GLY A 72 -19.09 -10.23 -4.12
C GLY A 72 -20.42 -9.47 -4.02
N THR A 73 -21.42 -10.13 -3.43
CA THR A 73 -22.78 -9.60 -3.34
C THR A 73 -22.90 -8.60 -2.19
N VAL A 74 -23.24 -7.34 -2.50
CA VAL A 74 -23.45 -6.28 -1.52
C VAL A 74 -24.92 -6.18 -1.14
N LEU A 75 -25.24 -6.41 0.14
CA LEU A 75 -26.61 -6.30 0.67
C LEU A 75 -27.00 -4.84 0.94
N ALA A 76 -26.06 -4.06 1.48
CA ALA A 76 -26.27 -2.66 1.80
C ALA A 76 -24.93 -1.91 1.72
N TYR A 77 -24.99 -0.63 1.38
CA TYR A 77 -23.86 0.28 1.47
C TYR A 77 -24.30 1.64 2.00
N ILE A 78 -23.39 2.31 2.69
CA ILE A 78 -23.60 3.63 3.26
C ILE A 78 -22.35 4.43 2.95
N TYR A 79 -22.48 5.65 2.46
CA TYR A 79 -21.32 6.52 2.27
C TYR A 79 -21.58 7.94 2.73
N VAL A 80 -20.51 8.60 3.14
CA VAL A 80 -20.50 10.00 3.52
C VAL A 80 -19.35 10.67 2.78
N ILE A 81 -19.65 11.83 2.19
CA ILE A 81 -18.63 12.69 1.57
C ILE A 81 -18.28 13.77 2.59
N GLU A 82 -17.00 13.85 2.94
CA GLU A 82 -16.49 14.85 3.86
C GLU A 82 -15.96 16.04 3.05
N PHE A 83 -16.64 17.20 3.13
CA PHE A 83 -16.16 18.41 2.46
C PHE A 83 -15.22 19.17 3.40
N GLN A 84 -13.92 19.08 3.10
CA GLN A 84 -12.89 19.83 3.81
C GLN A 84 -12.73 21.24 3.22
N LYS A 85 -12.41 22.24 4.05
CA LYS A 85 -12.33 23.66 3.63
C LYS A 85 -11.29 23.94 2.53
N ARG A 86 -10.25 23.12 2.41
CA ARG A 86 -9.15 23.25 1.44
C ARG A 86 -8.67 21.89 0.90
N GLY A 87 -9.41 20.82 1.21
CA GLY A 87 -9.05 19.46 0.87
C GLY A 87 -10.01 18.90 -0.18
N LEU A 88 -9.49 18.03 -1.03
CA LEU A 88 -10.31 17.27 -1.96
C LEU A 88 -11.26 16.37 -1.17
N PRO A 89 -12.55 16.25 -1.56
CA PRO A 89 -13.52 15.52 -0.77
C PRO A 89 -13.18 14.02 -0.74
N PRO A 90 -12.89 13.40 0.41
CA PRO A 90 -12.94 11.95 0.53
C PRO A 90 -14.40 11.50 0.67
N ALA A 91 -14.70 10.35 0.05
CA ALA A 91 -15.87 9.56 0.36
C ALA A 91 -15.47 8.40 1.26
N HIS A 92 -16.12 8.30 2.42
CA HIS A 92 -16.02 7.16 3.32
C HIS A 92 -17.20 6.25 3.06
N ILE A 93 -16.94 5.01 2.64
CA ILE A 93 -17.95 4.04 2.21
C ILE A 93 -17.87 2.82 3.11
N LEU A 94 -19.01 2.45 3.70
CA LEU A 94 -19.22 1.21 4.45
C LEU A 94 -20.01 0.24 3.58
N LEU A 95 -19.53 -0.99 3.45
CA LEU A 95 -20.21 -2.06 2.73
C LEU A 95 -20.60 -3.18 3.69
N THR A 96 -21.80 -3.72 3.50
CA THR A 96 -22.27 -4.95 4.14
C THR A 96 -22.45 -6.01 3.07
N LEU A 97 -21.68 -7.10 3.20
CA LEU A 97 -21.63 -8.19 2.22
C LEU A 97 -22.62 -9.29 2.61
N ASP A 98 -23.08 -10.02 1.61
CA ASP A 98 -23.85 -11.24 1.83
C ASP A 98 -23.01 -12.31 2.55
N SER A 99 -23.70 -13.23 3.24
CA SER A 99 -23.07 -14.28 4.06
C SER A 99 -22.07 -15.13 3.29
N GLU A 100 -22.30 -15.36 1.99
CA GLU A 100 -21.39 -16.13 1.12
C GLU A 100 -20.17 -15.32 0.67
N SER A 101 -20.28 -13.99 0.62
CA SER A 101 -19.21 -13.07 0.21
C SER A 101 -18.38 -12.54 1.38
N LYS A 102 -18.61 -13.05 2.61
CA LYS A 102 -17.87 -12.59 3.80
C LYS A 102 -16.45 -13.12 3.83
N ILE A 103 -15.53 -12.23 4.15
CA ILE A 103 -14.12 -12.54 4.42
C ILE A 103 -14.03 -13.36 5.72
N ARG A 104 -13.55 -14.60 5.65
CA ARG A 104 -13.41 -15.48 6.83
C ARG A 104 -12.01 -16.07 6.96
N THR A 105 -11.34 -16.27 5.85
CA THR A 105 -10.02 -16.88 5.79
C THR A 105 -8.95 -15.86 5.44
N LYS A 106 -7.69 -16.23 5.65
CA LYS A 106 -6.55 -15.41 5.23
C LYS A 106 -6.50 -15.27 3.70
N ASP A 107 -6.80 -16.33 2.98
CA ASP A 107 -6.79 -16.33 1.51
C ASP A 107 -7.86 -15.37 0.95
N ASP A 108 -9.01 -15.25 1.63
CA ASP A 108 -10.02 -14.23 1.28
C ASP A 108 -9.45 -12.80 1.43
N ILE A 109 -8.64 -12.54 2.46
CA ILE A 109 -8.02 -11.22 2.65
C ILE A 109 -7.07 -10.91 1.50
N ASP A 110 -6.21 -11.87 1.14
CA ASP A 110 -5.22 -11.71 0.07
C ASP A 110 -5.90 -11.49 -1.31
N ASN A 111 -7.11 -12.04 -1.51
CA ASN A 111 -7.92 -11.81 -2.70
C ASN A 111 -8.58 -10.42 -2.74
N PHE A 112 -8.99 -9.89 -1.59
CA PHE A 112 -9.65 -8.58 -1.49
C PHE A 112 -8.67 -7.41 -1.45
N VAL A 113 -7.49 -7.62 -0.85
CA VAL A 113 -6.49 -6.58 -0.62
C VAL A 113 -5.15 -7.04 -1.18
N SER A 114 -4.75 -6.46 -2.31
CA SER A 114 -3.42 -6.61 -2.86
C SER A 114 -2.81 -5.23 -3.14
N ALA A 115 -1.53 -5.08 -2.81
CA ALA A 115 -0.75 -3.87 -3.02
C ALA A 115 0.52 -4.21 -3.81
N GLU A 116 0.32 -4.71 -5.04
CA GLU A 116 1.41 -5.00 -5.97
C GLU A 116 1.58 -3.88 -6.99
N LEU A 117 2.83 -3.62 -7.38
CA LEU A 117 3.08 -2.77 -8.54
C LEU A 117 2.66 -3.54 -9.81
N PRO A 118 1.82 -2.94 -10.69
CA PRO A 118 1.41 -3.59 -11.93
C PRO A 118 2.63 -4.03 -12.75
N ASP A 119 2.55 -5.17 -13.44
CA ASP A 119 3.64 -5.61 -14.31
C ASP A 119 3.65 -4.76 -15.60
N PRO A 120 4.77 -4.11 -15.97
CA PRO A 120 4.86 -3.35 -17.21
C PRO A 120 4.58 -4.20 -18.47
N CYS A 121 4.75 -5.52 -18.41
CA CYS A 121 4.46 -6.41 -19.52
C CYS A 121 2.96 -6.71 -19.69
N THR A 122 2.20 -6.82 -18.59
CA THR A 122 0.76 -7.12 -18.63
C THR A 122 -0.08 -5.86 -18.68
N ASP A 123 0.25 -4.87 -17.83
CA ASP A 123 -0.60 -3.72 -17.51
C ASP A 123 0.20 -2.42 -17.53
N LEU A 124 0.80 -2.12 -18.69
CA LEU A 124 1.64 -0.93 -18.89
C LEU A 124 0.94 0.37 -18.46
N ARG A 125 -0.37 0.50 -18.74
CA ARG A 125 -1.14 1.71 -18.39
C ARG A 125 -1.23 1.90 -16.88
N LEU A 126 -1.56 0.85 -16.13
CA LEU A 126 -1.63 0.93 -14.67
C LEU A 126 -0.24 1.17 -14.08
N PHE A 127 0.78 0.48 -14.60
CA PHE A 127 2.16 0.71 -14.19
C PHE A 127 2.56 2.17 -14.36
N GLN A 128 2.31 2.78 -15.52
CA GLN A 128 2.60 4.19 -15.78
C GLN A 128 1.84 5.13 -14.84
N ILE A 129 0.57 4.86 -14.56
CA ILE A 129 -0.23 5.69 -13.64
C ILE A 129 0.34 5.63 -12.22
N VAL A 130 0.63 4.42 -11.72
CA VAL A 130 1.13 4.23 -10.35
C VAL A 130 2.55 4.79 -10.22
N THR A 131 3.42 4.58 -11.21
CA THR A 131 4.80 5.06 -11.21
C THR A 131 4.96 6.55 -11.54
N LYS A 132 3.92 7.20 -12.08
CA LYS A 132 3.91 8.66 -12.23
C LYS A 132 4.07 9.36 -10.88
N CYS A 133 3.55 8.74 -9.81
CA CYS A 133 3.80 9.17 -8.45
C CYS A 133 5.06 8.45 -7.92
N MET A 134 6.02 9.19 -7.39
CA MET A 134 7.15 8.57 -6.67
C MET A 134 6.61 7.80 -5.46
N VAL A 135 7.01 6.53 -5.36
CA VAL A 135 6.66 5.70 -4.21
C VAL A 135 7.74 5.88 -3.14
N TYR A 136 7.36 6.41 -1.97
CA TYR A 136 8.26 6.53 -0.83
C TYR A 136 8.00 5.42 0.18
N ILE A 137 9.07 4.79 0.66
CA ILE A 137 9.00 3.83 1.77
C ILE A 137 9.70 4.46 2.98
N SER A 138 8.91 4.92 3.95
CA SER A 138 9.42 5.48 5.20
C SER A 138 9.67 4.37 6.22
N THR A 139 10.90 4.28 6.73
CA THR A 139 11.27 3.33 7.78
C THR A 139 11.93 4.05 8.95
N ARG A 140 11.48 3.78 10.19
CA ARG A 140 12.06 4.41 11.40
C ARG A 140 13.46 3.93 11.72
N SER A 141 13.68 2.65 11.48
CA SER A 141 14.87 1.94 11.96
C SER A 141 15.59 1.21 10.85
N GLY A 142 15.23 1.43 9.58
CA GLY A 142 15.64 0.58 8.46
C GLY A 142 15.08 -0.84 8.56
N ALA A 143 15.38 -1.66 7.56
CA ALA A 143 15.18 -3.10 7.61
C ALA A 143 16.20 -3.81 6.72
N HIS A 144 16.70 -4.97 7.16
CA HIS A 144 17.51 -5.82 6.31
C HIS A 144 16.60 -6.60 5.37
N VAL A 145 16.78 -6.39 4.06
CA VAL A 145 16.00 -7.05 3.03
C VAL A 145 16.78 -8.23 2.47
N PHE A 146 16.15 -9.41 2.53
CA PHE A 146 16.67 -10.67 2.00
C PHE A 146 15.89 -11.07 0.75
N ASN A 147 16.57 -11.78 -0.14
CA ASN A 147 15.91 -12.41 -1.28
C ASN A 147 15.41 -13.79 -0.85
N ARG A 148 14.22 -14.18 -1.34
CA ARG A 148 13.72 -15.54 -1.22
C ARG A 148 14.61 -16.51 -2.00
N ALA A 149 15.17 -16.05 -3.12
CA ALA A 149 16.16 -16.80 -3.88
C ALA A 149 17.55 -16.71 -3.22
N GLY A 150 18.00 -17.83 -2.67
CA GLY A 150 19.31 -18.04 -2.07
C GLY A 150 20.40 -18.39 -3.08
N HIS A 151 21.51 -18.92 -2.59
CA HIS A 151 22.64 -19.33 -3.42
C HIS A 151 22.23 -20.49 -4.35
N ARG A 152 22.63 -20.41 -5.64
CA ARG A 152 22.24 -21.36 -6.71
C ARG A 152 20.73 -21.43 -6.99
N GLY A 153 19.96 -20.41 -6.63
CA GLY A 153 18.51 -20.37 -6.90
C GLY A 153 17.67 -21.26 -5.98
N LEU A 154 18.28 -21.85 -4.95
CA LEU A 154 17.55 -22.58 -3.91
C LEU A 154 16.82 -21.60 -2.98
N PRO A 155 15.67 -21.98 -2.42
CA PRO A 155 14.99 -21.18 -1.41
C PRO A 155 15.93 -20.85 -0.24
N PHE A 156 15.90 -19.60 0.22
CA PHE A 156 16.74 -19.10 1.30
C PHE A 156 16.57 -19.92 2.58
N ASP A 157 15.33 -20.30 2.91
CA ASP A 157 14.99 -21.05 4.11
C ASP A 157 15.66 -22.43 4.13
N THR A 158 15.79 -23.08 2.97
CA THR A 158 16.47 -24.38 2.84
C THR A 158 17.98 -24.29 3.07
N LEU A 159 18.56 -23.09 2.97
CA LEU A 159 19.97 -22.84 3.29
C LEU A 159 20.13 -22.49 4.77
N LEU A 160 19.19 -21.73 5.34
CA LEU A 160 19.27 -21.24 6.71
C LEU A 160 18.86 -22.31 7.74
N LEU A 161 17.81 -23.10 7.44
CA LEU A 161 17.26 -24.13 8.34
C LEU A 161 18.03 -25.46 8.29
N ARG A 162 19.28 -25.47 7.80
CA ARG A 162 20.08 -26.71 7.76
C ARG A 162 20.61 -27.05 9.15
N PRO A 163 20.60 -28.33 9.57
CA PRO A 163 21.07 -28.73 10.90
C PRO A 163 22.48 -28.24 11.26
N TYR A 164 23.41 -28.22 10.29
CA TYR A 164 24.76 -27.71 10.52
C TYR A 164 24.83 -26.19 10.72
N MET A 165 23.88 -25.42 10.16
CA MET A 165 23.82 -23.97 10.36
C MET A 165 23.46 -23.64 11.80
N TYR A 166 22.54 -24.41 12.41
CA TYR A 166 22.23 -24.29 13.83
C TYR A 166 23.45 -24.61 14.72
N GLN A 167 24.18 -25.67 14.40
CA GLN A 167 25.42 -26.00 15.11
C GLN A 167 26.48 -24.89 14.97
N LEU A 168 26.58 -24.26 13.79
CA LEU A 168 27.49 -23.14 13.56
C LEU A 168 27.04 -21.88 14.34
N LEU A 169 25.74 -21.61 14.42
CA LEU A 169 25.16 -20.53 15.20
C LEU A 169 25.43 -20.69 16.71
N ASP A 170 25.42 -21.93 17.21
CA ASP A 170 25.69 -22.21 18.63
C ASP A 170 27.17 -22.00 19.00
N ILE A 171 28.08 -22.20 18.05
CA ILE A 171 29.53 -22.06 18.27
C ILE A 171 30.00 -20.62 18.10
N LEU A 172 29.41 -19.89 17.15
CA LEU A 172 29.92 -18.59 16.72
C LEU A 172 29.29 -17.45 17.55
N PRO A 173 30.08 -16.51 18.10
CA PRO A 173 29.52 -15.37 18.82
C PRO A 173 28.57 -14.55 17.95
N TYR A 174 27.43 -14.14 18.51
CA TYR A 174 26.36 -13.43 17.79
C TYR A 174 26.87 -12.23 16.97
N GLN A 175 27.83 -11.46 17.51
CA GLN A 175 28.43 -10.31 16.83
C GLN A 175 29.18 -10.69 15.54
N VAL A 176 29.93 -11.79 15.57
CA VAL A 176 30.68 -12.27 14.40
C VAL A 176 29.71 -12.80 13.34
N PHE A 177 28.65 -13.50 13.77
CA PHE A 177 27.64 -14.03 12.85
C PHE A 177 26.90 -12.91 12.14
N ASN A 178 26.50 -11.87 12.87
CA ASN A 178 25.86 -10.69 12.29
C ASN A 178 26.80 -10.00 11.30
N TRP A 179 28.04 -9.72 11.69
CA TRP A 179 29.03 -9.10 10.80
C TRP A 179 29.23 -9.91 9.52
N LEU A 180 29.29 -11.25 9.63
CA LEU A 180 29.47 -12.15 8.49
C LEU A 180 28.22 -12.14 7.59
N SER A 181 27.02 -12.16 8.18
CA SER A 181 25.76 -12.08 7.42
C SER A 181 25.58 -10.73 6.70
N GLU A 182 25.96 -9.62 7.33
CA GLU A 182 25.93 -8.29 6.72
C GLU A 182 26.95 -8.23 5.57
N THR A 183 28.19 -8.60 5.83
CA THR A 183 29.30 -8.38 4.89
C THR A 183 29.26 -9.39 3.72
N VAL A 184 29.06 -10.68 4.01
CA VAL A 184 29.19 -11.76 3.02
C VAL A 184 27.89 -11.99 2.27
N TYR A 185 26.73 -11.72 2.88
CA TYR A 185 25.45 -12.01 2.24
C TYR A 185 24.73 -10.76 1.75
N LEU A 186 24.56 -9.75 2.62
CA LEU A 186 23.78 -8.55 2.28
C LEU A 186 24.59 -7.59 1.41
N ASP A 187 25.74 -7.12 1.87
CA ASP A 187 26.57 -6.12 1.18
C ASP A 187 27.06 -6.63 -0.19
N LEU A 188 27.33 -7.94 -0.35
CA LEU A 188 27.67 -8.53 -1.65
C LEU A 188 26.52 -8.52 -2.66
N LYS A 189 25.27 -8.65 -2.19
CA LYS A 189 24.09 -8.66 -3.07
C LYS A 189 23.61 -7.25 -3.38
N PHE A 190 23.62 -6.37 -2.38
CA PHE A 190 23.17 -5.00 -2.50
C PHE A 190 23.74 -4.17 -1.36
N ASP A 191 24.55 -3.15 -1.68
CA ASP A 191 25.11 -2.27 -0.66
C ASP A 191 24.01 -1.40 -0.04
N GLN A 192 23.53 -1.85 1.12
CA GLN A 192 22.48 -1.17 1.87
C GLN A 192 22.92 0.23 2.32
N LYS A 193 24.23 0.48 2.49
CA LYS A 193 24.72 1.78 2.98
C LYS A 193 24.52 2.91 1.96
N MET A 194 24.54 2.58 0.67
CA MET A 194 24.40 3.55 -0.42
C MET A 194 22.95 3.91 -0.73
N TYR A 195 22.03 2.94 -0.65
CA TYR A 195 20.68 3.08 -1.21
C TYR A 195 19.55 2.97 -0.18
N THR A 196 19.85 2.60 1.06
CA THR A 196 18.83 2.38 2.11
C THR A 196 19.14 3.16 3.37
N VAL A 197 18.10 3.37 4.19
CA VAL A 197 18.29 3.79 5.58
C VAL A 197 18.89 2.61 6.32
N LYS A 198 20.19 2.70 6.64
CA LYS A 198 20.91 1.62 7.34
C LYS A 198 20.18 1.27 8.64
N PRO A 199 19.85 -0.02 8.86
CA PRO A 199 19.19 -0.42 10.09
C PRO A 199 20.08 -0.22 11.32
N LYS A 200 19.44 0.16 12.44
CA LYS A 200 20.12 0.40 13.73
C LYS A 200 20.31 -0.85 14.58
N TYR A 201 19.85 -2.00 14.08
CA TYR A 201 19.82 -3.28 14.77
C TYR A 201 20.49 -4.33 13.90
N TYR A 202 20.94 -5.43 14.51
CA TYR A 202 21.61 -6.50 13.77
C TYR A 202 20.63 -7.32 12.92
N VAL A 203 21.15 -7.94 11.87
CA VAL A 203 20.39 -8.76 10.90
C VAL A 203 19.32 -9.66 11.54
N PHE A 204 19.69 -10.43 12.55
CA PHE A 204 18.80 -11.40 13.19
C PHE A 204 18.15 -10.90 14.49
N SER A 205 18.22 -9.60 14.78
CA SER A 205 17.55 -9.02 15.96
C SER A 205 16.06 -8.73 15.72
N LYS A 206 15.61 -8.71 14.46
CA LYS A 206 14.20 -8.58 14.07
C LYS A 206 13.88 -9.51 12.92
N ASP A 207 12.59 -9.69 12.66
CA ASP A 207 12.09 -10.45 11.52
C ASP A 207 12.65 -9.89 10.21
N LEU A 208 13.05 -10.83 9.34
CA LEU A 208 13.66 -10.53 8.05
C LEU A 208 12.59 -10.12 7.05
N VAL A 209 12.85 -9.04 6.29
CA VAL A 209 11.97 -8.64 5.19
C VAL A 209 12.40 -9.39 3.94
N LEU A 210 11.52 -10.23 3.38
CA LEU A 210 11.83 -11.03 2.19
C LEU A 210 11.26 -10.39 0.91
N ASN A 211 12.13 -9.84 0.06
CA ASN A 211 11.73 -9.23 -1.22
C ASN A 211 12.86 -9.26 -2.26
N ASP A 212 12.65 -10.04 -3.34
CA ASP A 212 13.63 -10.20 -4.42
C ASP A 212 13.76 -8.98 -5.34
N LYS A 213 12.70 -8.16 -5.45
CA LYS A 213 12.63 -7.02 -6.39
C LYS A 213 12.99 -5.69 -5.74
N PHE A 214 13.22 -5.66 -4.42
CA PHE A 214 13.42 -4.41 -3.69
C PHE A 214 14.64 -3.63 -4.17
N GLY A 215 15.79 -4.29 -4.28
CA GLY A 215 17.05 -3.64 -4.72
C GLY A 215 16.95 -3.05 -6.14
N SER A 216 16.36 -3.78 -7.08
CA SER A 216 16.19 -3.27 -8.46
C SER A 216 15.22 -2.08 -8.54
N LYS A 217 14.20 -2.05 -7.68
CA LYS A 217 13.26 -0.92 -7.58
C LYS A 217 13.88 0.33 -6.95
N LEU A 218 14.84 0.17 -6.03
CA LEU A 218 15.64 1.27 -5.50
C LEU A 218 16.59 1.83 -6.57
N LEU A 219 17.29 0.97 -7.30
CA LEU A 219 18.23 1.38 -8.35
C LEU A 219 17.55 2.10 -9.52
N SER A 220 16.36 1.66 -9.89
CA SER A 220 15.54 2.31 -10.92
C SER A 220 14.82 3.57 -10.41
N CYS A 221 15.02 3.97 -9.15
CA CYS A 221 14.37 5.10 -8.49
C CYS A 221 12.83 5.07 -8.56
N THR A 222 12.24 3.90 -8.82
CA THR A 222 10.77 3.72 -8.77
C THR A 222 10.27 3.80 -7.33
N VAL A 223 11.10 3.31 -6.40
CA VAL A 223 10.86 3.35 -4.97
C VAL A 223 12.02 4.08 -4.32
N VAL A 224 11.72 5.02 -3.43
CA VAL A 224 12.72 5.77 -2.66
C VAL A 224 12.52 5.50 -1.18
N GLN A 225 13.52 4.95 -0.52
CA GLN A 225 13.47 4.78 0.92
C GLN A 225 13.81 6.10 1.63
N LYS A 226 13.01 6.43 2.65
CA LYS A 226 13.19 7.63 3.48
C LYS A 226 13.23 7.26 4.98
N PRO A 227 13.86 8.10 5.81
CA PRO A 227 13.82 7.94 7.27
C PRO A 227 12.40 8.16 7.82
N ASN A 228 12.25 8.07 9.15
CA ASN A 228 10.95 8.29 9.81
C ASN A 228 10.35 9.64 9.40
N ILE A 229 9.02 9.71 9.35
CA ILE A 229 8.29 10.97 9.14
C ILE A 229 8.12 11.68 10.49
N PRO A 230 8.83 12.80 10.77
CA PRO A 230 8.59 13.62 11.96
C PRO A 230 7.28 14.39 11.89
N GLN A 231 6.93 14.94 10.72
CA GLN A 231 5.82 15.88 10.58
C GLN A 231 5.19 15.81 9.20
N PHE A 232 3.86 15.84 9.18
CA PHE A 232 3.06 16.10 7.99
C PHE A 232 2.77 17.60 7.91
N THR A 233 3.00 18.18 6.74
CA THR A 233 2.63 19.57 6.42
C THR A 233 1.42 19.57 5.50
N GLU A 234 0.76 20.71 5.32
CA GLU A 234 -0.43 20.82 4.46
C GLU A 234 -0.16 20.36 3.02
N ASN A 235 1.06 20.56 2.51
CA ASN A 235 1.42 20.29 1.11
C ASN A 235 2.49 19.20 0.94
N GLY A 236 2.86 18.48 2.00
CA GLY A 236 3.95 17.50 1.89
C GLY A 236 4.36 16.82 3.18
N VAL A 237 5.41 16.01 3.06
CA VAL A 237 5.94 15.16 4.14
C VAL A 237 7.39 15.54 4.39
N ILE A 238 7.72 15.87 5.63
CA ILE A 238 9.11 16.05 6.07
C ILE A 238 9.61 14.67 6.51
N PHE A 239 10.81 14.30 6.07
CA PHE A 239 11.51 13.06 6.43
C PHE A 239 12.80 13.41 7.19
#